data_AF-A0A4Y7PK44-F1
#
_entry.id   AF-A0A4Y7PK44-F1
#
_cell.length_a   1.000
_cell.length_b   1.000
_cell.length_c   1.000
_cell.angle_alpha   90.00
_cell.angle_beta   90.00
_cell.angle_gamma   90.00
#
_symmetry.space_group_name_H-M   'P 1'
#
loop_
_entity.id
_entity.type
_entity.pdbx_description
1 polymer ?
#
loop_
_entity_poly.entity_id
_entity_poly.type
_entity_poly.pdbx_seq_one_letter_code
_entity_poly.pdbx_strand_id
1 'polypeptide(L)'
;MSDPKVCTGIMPNPDVAGLGIRLGFYITCFFLTIITRSPSTRALTSSLLSNTRVYTSALLLTAIIQTAQGQLTLYHATLILHMLMFFSYTVIPSPSEYYDKNSLRLLIYSAVLMISFSAWSLHIWITASTFGSQPECNHSTKYVLGWHSVLATARSTRLVWATSLGALPNIA
;
A
#
# COMPACT_ATOMS: atom_id res chain seq x y z
N MET A 1 4.82 11.25 36.49
CA MET A 1 5.88 11.48 35.49
C MET A 1 6.03 10.18 34.72
N SER A 2 5.47 10.10 33.51
CA SER A 2 5.58 8.92 32.66
C SER A 2 6.98 8.88 32.06
N ASP A 3 7.69 7.77 32.27
CA ASP A 3 8.98 7.46 31.63
C ASP A 3 8.93 7.82 30.13
N PRO A 4 9.99 8.40 29.53
CA PRO A 4 10.04 8.56 28.08
C PRO A 4 9.85 7.17 27.46
N LYS A 5 8.77 6.98 26.69
CA LYS A 5 8.52 5.71 26.00
C LYS A 5 9.67 5.45 25.03
N VAL A 6 10.61 4.60 25.44
CA VAL A 6 11.69 4.13 24.59
C VAL A 6 11.14 3.07 23.66
N CYS A 7 11.43 3.16 22.36
CA CYS A 7 11.03 2.14 21.40
C CYS A 7 11.75 0.81 21.69
N THR A 8 11.04 -0.19 22.20
CA THR A 8 11.59 -1.52 22.53
C THR A 8 11.47 -2.52 21.37
N GLY A 9 10.79 -2.15 20.28
CA GLY A 9 10.64 -2.96 19.08
C GLY A 9 9.23 -2.83 18.49
N ILE A 10 9.11 -3.13 17.20
CA ILE A 10 7.82 -3.15 16.50
C ILE A 10 7.11 -4.47 16.80
N MET A 11 5.92 -4.41 17.40
CA MET A 11 5.13 -5.60 17.68
C MET A 11 4.60 -6.19 16.36
N PRO A 12 4.84 -7.48 16.05
CA PRO A 12 4.40 -8.06 14.79
C PRO A 12 2.88 -8.08 14.69
N ASN A 13 2.36 -7.73 13.50
CA ASN A 13 0.94 -7.80 13.19
C ASN A 13 0.68 -8.87 12.12
N PRO A 14 0.21 -10.07 12.50
CA PRO A 14 0.01 -11.18 11.57
C PRO A 14 -1.12 -10.90 10.56
N ASP A 15 -2.07 -10.03 10.87
CA ASP A 15 -3.25 -9.77 10.04
C ASP A 15 -2.93 -8.94 8.80
N VAL A 16 -1.83 -8.19 8.81
CA VAL A 16 -1.41 -7.34 7.67
C VAL A 16 -0.01 -7.66 7.16
N ALA A 17 0.85 -8.23 7.99
CA ALA A 17 2.21 -8.55 7.61
C ALA A 17 2.60 -9.99 7.98
N GLY A 18 1.60 -10.84 8.22
CA GLY A 18 1.79 -12.27 8.44
C GLY A 18 2.38 -12.96 7.21
N LEU A 19 2.88 -14.16 7.46
CA LEU A 19 3.58 -14.96 6.45
C LEU A 19 2.70 -15.23 5.21
N GLY A 20 1.40 -15.50 5.40
CA GLY A 20 0.46 -15.77 4.31
C GLY A 20 0.29 -14.58 3.35
N ILE A 21 0.20 -13.36 3.88
CA ILE A 21 0.10 -12.14 3.06
C ILE A 21 1.36 -11.98 2.22
N ARG A 22 2.54 -12.07 2.84
CA ARG A 22 3.82 -11.92 2.14
C ARG A 22 4.05 -13.00 1.07
N LEU A 23 3.80 -14.27 1.41
CA LEU A 23 3.94 -15.37 0.46
C LEU A 23 2.97 -15.25 -0.71
N GLY A 24 1.70 -14.94 -0.43
CA GLY A 24 0.71 -14.68 -1.48
C GLY A 24 1.12 -13.55 -2.40
N PHE A 25 1.63 -12.45 -1.83
CA PHE A 25 2.20 -11.33 -2.58
C PHE A 25 3.35 -11.78 -3.50
N TYR A 26 4.39 -12.43 -2.94
CA TYR A 26 5.57 -12.84 -3.70
C TYR A 26 5.24 -13.84 -4.81
N ILE A 27 4.42 -14.85 -4.52
CA ILE A 27 4.01 -15.87 -5.49
C ILE A 27 3.21 -15.24 -6.64
N THR A 28 2.28 -14.34 -6.32
CA THR A 28 1.47 -13.65 -7.33
C THR A 28 2.34 -12.76 -8.22
N CYS A 29 3.25 -11.98 -7.64
CA CYS A 29 4.22 -11.19 -8.40
C CYS A 29 5.07 -12.07 -9.32
N PHE A 30 5.61 -13.18 -8.80
CA PHE A 30 6.42 -14.12 -9.57
C PHE A 30 5.67 -14.67 -10.79
N PHE A 31 4.42 -15.13 -10.60
CA PHE A 31 3.60 -15.62 -11.70
C PHE A 31 3.26 -14.53 -12.72
N LEU A 32 2.89 -13.32 -12.27
CA LEU A 32 2.61 -12.20 -13.17
C LEU A 32 3.84 -11.76 -13.97
N THR A 33 5.06 -11.93 -13.44
CA THR A 33 6.30 -11.61 -14.14
C THR A 33 6.72 -12.69 -15.14
N ILE A 34 6.57 -13.97 -14.81
CA ILE A 34 7.04 -15.07 -15.66
C ILE A 34 6.04 -15.44 -16.75
N ILE A 35 4.74 -15.34 -16.46
CA ILE A 35 3.70 -15.70 -17.42
C ILE A 35 3.60 -14.59 -18.45
N THR A 36 4.16 -14.84 -19.63
CA THR A 36 4.06 -13.93 -20.78
C THR A 36 2.60 -13.73 -21.17
N ARG A 37 2.21 -12.49 -21.45
CA ARG A 37 0.87 -12.17 -21.96
C ARG A 37 0.76 -12.61 -23.41
N SER A 38 0.16 -13.77 -23.65
CA SER A 38 -0.07 -14.33 -24.98
C SER A 38 -1.53 -14.77 -25.11
N PRO A 39 -2.04 -14.98 -26.34
CA PRO A 39 -3.39 -15.51 -26.54
C PRO A 39 -3.62 -16.86 -25.83
N SER A 40 -2.59 -17.71 -25.75
CA SER A 40 -2.65 -19.02 -25.10
C SER A 40 -2.79 -18.92 -23.57
N THR A 41 -2.15 -17.94 -22.95
CA THR A 41 -2.15 -17.73 -21.49
C THR A 41 -3.26 -16.80 -21.01
N ARG A 42 -4.10 -16.28 -21.91
CA ARG A 42 -5.09 -15.23 -21.61
C ARG A 42 -6.04 -15.58 -20.47
N ALA A 43 -6.56 -16.81 -20.45
CA ALA A 43 -7.47 -17.25 -19.39
C ALA A 43 -6.78 -17.23 -18.01
N LEU A 44 -5.55 -17.74 -17.94
CA LEU A 44 -4.76 -17.76 -16.71
C LEU A 44 -4.40 -16.33 -16.24
N THR A 45 -3.91 -15.49 -17.15
CA THR A 45 -3.57 -14.09 -16.82
C THR A 45 -4.78 -13.30 -16.36
N SER A 46 -5.96 -13.50 -16.98
CA SER A 46 -7.21 -12.85 -16.57
C SER A 46 -7.62 -13.26 -15.14
N SER A 47 -7.51 -14.55 -14.81
CA SER A 47 -7.78 -15.06 -13.47
C SER A 47 -6.79 -14.53 -12.43
N LEU A 48 -5.50 -14.50 -12.76
CA LEU A 48 -4.45 -13.93 -11.89
C LEU A 48 -4.67 -12.45 -11.62
N LEU A 49 -4.95 -11.66 -12.65
CA LEU A 49 -5.24 -10.23 -12.50
C LEU A 49 -6.50 -9.99 -11.66
N SER A 50 -7.57 -10.76 -11.90
CA SER A 50 -8.80 -10.63 -11.12
C SER A 50 -8.60 -11.02 -9.66
N ASN A 51 -7.85 -12.10 -9.39
CA ASN A 51 -7.47 -12.47 -8.03
C ASN A 51 -6.60 -11.39 -7.36
N THR A 52 -5.64 -10.81 -8.09
CA THR A 52 -4.78 -9.74 -7.59
C THR A 52 -5.58 -8.47 -7.26
N ARG A 53 -6.56 -8.10 -8.09
CA ARG A 53 -7.47 -6.97 -7.81
C ARG A 53 -8.24 -7.18 -6.50
N VAL A 54 -8.84 -8.34 -6.32
CA VAL A 54 -9.55 -8.70 -5.08
C VAL A 54 -8.60 -8.65 -3.88
N TYR A 55 -7.42 -9.27 -4.00
CA TYR A 55 -6.41 -9.27 -2.96
C TYR A 55 -5.97 -7.85 -2.57
N THR A 56 -5.75 -6.98 -3.56
CA THR A 56 -5.37 -5.57 -3.37
C THR A 56 -6.48 -4.82 -2.61
N SER A 57 -7.73 -5.02 -3.00
CA SER A 57 -8.87 -4.39 -2.31
C SER A 57 -9.02 -4.86 -0.87
N ALA A 58 -8.82 -6.16 -0.62
CA ALA A 58 -8.88 -6.71 0.74
C ALA A 58 -7.74 -6.16 1.61
N LEU A 59 -6.52 -6.11 1.08
CA LEU A 59 -5.37 -5.58 1.81
C LEU A 59 -5.54 -4.09 2.14
N LEU A 60 -6.02 -3.27 1.19
CA LEU A 60 -6.30 -1.86 1.43
C LEU A 60 -7.41 -1.67 2.47
N LEU A 61 -8.50 -2.45 2.37
CA LEU A 61 -9.59 -2.37 3.32
C LEU A 61 -9.12 -2.72 4.75
N THR A 62 -8.36 -3.81 4.90
CA THR A 62 -7.76 -4.20 6.19
C THR A 62 -6.85 -3.09 6.73
N ALA A 63 -6.04 -2.48 5.86
CA ALA A 63 -5.16 -1.40 6.26
C ALA A 63 -5.92 -0.17 6.77
N ILE A 64 -7.00 0.22 6.08
CA ILE A 64 -7.87 1.33 6.49
C ILE A 64 -8.53 1.02 7.84
N ILE A 65 -9.10 -0.18 8.00
CA ILE A 65 -9.76 -0.58 9.25
C ILE A 65 -8.77 -0.58 10.42
N GLN A 66 -7.59 -1.18 10.26
CA GLN A 66 -6.59 -1.22 11.33
C GLN A 66 -5.97 0.15 11.64
N THR A 67 -5.91 1.04 10.64
CA THR A 67 -5.52 2.44 10.84
C THR A 67 -6.57 3.15 11.68
N ALA A 68 -7.85 3.01 11.37
CA ALA A 68 -8.95 3.62 12.12
C ALA A 68 -9.04 3.10 13.57
N GLN A 69 -8.66 1.84 13.81
CA GLN A 69 -8.59 1.23 15.15
C GLN A 69 -7.32 1.62 15.93
N GLY A 70 -6.40 2.37 15.32
CA GLY A 70 -5.12 2.74 15.92
C GLY A 70 -4.19 1.55 16.19
N GLN A 71 -4.44 0.39 15.57
CA GLN A 71 -3.65 -0.84 15.78
C GLN A 71 -2.45 -0.93 14.84
N LEU A 72 -2.47 -0.17 13.74
CA LEU A 72 -1.44 -0.22 12.71
C LEU A 72 -0.26 0.70 13.08
N THR A 73 0.95 0.14 13.20
CA THR A 73 2.18 0.96 13.36
C THR A 73 2.61 1.59 12.03
N LEU A 74 3.40 2.67 12.04
CA LEU A 74 3.94 3.29 10.83
C LEU A 74 4.76 2.32 9.96
N TYR A 75 5.52 1.42 10.58
CA TYR A 75 6.28 0.38 9.89
C TYR A 75 5.37 -0.53 9.05
N HIS A 76 4.34 -1.11 9.68
CA HIS A 76 3.37 -1.96 9.00
C HIS A 76 2.60 -1.21 7.92
N ALA A 77 2.17 0.03 8.18
CA ALA A 77 1.51 0.88 7.19
C ALA A 77 2.40 1.12 5.96
N THR A 78 3.68 1.41 6.17
CA THR A 78 4.66 1.61 5.10
C THR A 78 4.85 0.34 4.27
N LEU A 79 4.93 -0.84 4.93
CA LEU A 79 5.06 -2.12 4.25
C LEU A 79 3.84 -2.43 3.36
N ILE A 80 2.63 -2.22 3.89
CA ILE A 80 1.39 -2.40 3.12
C ILE A 80 1.34 -1.43 1.94
N LEU A 81 1.72 -0.17 2.16
CA LEU A 81 1.78 0.85 1.11
C LEU A 81 2.65 0.41 -0.07
N HIS A 82 3.81 -0.21 0.19
CA HIS A 82 4.65 -0.77 -0.88
C HIS A 82 3.97 -1.93 -1.60
N MET A 83 3.38 -2.88 -0.86
CA MET A 83 2.66 -4.02 -1.48
C MET A 83 1.52 -3.54 -2.38
N LEU A 84 0.73 -2.57 -1.90
CA LEU A 84 -0.35 -1.95 -2.66
C LEU A 84 0.16 -1.17 -3.87
N MET A 85 1.30 -0.47 -3.77
CA MET A 85 1.92 0.18 -4.93
C MET A 85 2.27 -0.85 -6.01
N PHE A 86 2.91 -1.97 -5.67
CA PHE A 86 3.24 -3.00 -6.65
C PHE A 86 1.99 -3.59 -7.32
N PHE A 87 0.91 -3.80 -6.57
CA PHE A 87 -0.33 -4.31 -7.14
C PHE A 87 -1.23 -3.28 -7.81
N SER A 88 -1.03 -1.99 -7.56
CA SER A 88 -1.82 -0.93 -8.18
C SER A 88 -1.72 -0.93 -9.71
N TYR A 89 -0.61 -1.40 -10.28
CA TYR A 89 -0.47 -1.64 -11.73
C TYR A 89 -1.48 -2.65 -12.30
N THR A 90 -2.01 -3.56 -11.48
CA THR A 90 -3.03 -4.54 -11.88
C THR A 90 -4.47 -4.01 -11.78
N VAL A 91 -4.65 -2.91 -11.05
CA VAL A 91 -5.94 -2.23 -10.90
C VAL A 91 -6.23 -1.35 -12.11
N ILE A 92 -5.20 -0.83 -12.80
CA ILE A 92 -5.36 -0.04 -14.02
C ILE A 92 -5.88 -0.97 -15.14
N PRO A 93 -7.07 -0.69 -15.71
CA PRO A 93 -7.61 -1.49 -16.81
C PRO A 93 -6.68 -1.47 -18.02
N SER A 94 -6.45 -2.62 -18.64
CA SER A 94 -5.76 -2.69 -19.92
C SER A 94 -6.57 -2.00 -21.03
N PRO A 95 -5.93 -1.51 -22.11
CA PRO A 95 -6.66 -0.91 -23.23
C PRO A 95 -7.77 -1.82 -23.77
N SER A 96 -7.54 -3.14 -23.82
CA SER A 96 -8.55 -4.12 -24.24
C SER A 96 -9.74 -4.23 -23.28
N GLU A 97 -9.53 -4.08 -21.97
CA GLU A 97 -10.62 -4.07 -20.98
C GLU A 97 -11.37 -2.73 -20.99
N TYR A 98 -10.71 -1.64 -21.39
CA TYR A 98 -11.33 -0.31 -21.49
C TYR A 98 -12.38 -0.23 -22.60
N TYR A 99 -12.16 -0.90 -23.73
CA TYR A 99 -13.11 -0.94 -24.85
C TYR A 99 -14.21 -2.00 -24.69
N ASP A 100 -14.21 -2.80 -23.61
CA ASP A 100 -15.24 -3.80 -23.34
C ASP A 100 -16.51 -3.16 -22.73
N LYS A 101 -17.67 -3.79 -22.92
CA LYS A 101 -18.97 -3.28 -22.41
C LYS A 101 -19.02 -3.18 -20.88
N ASN A 102 -18.20 -3.97 -20.18
CA ASN A 102 -18.08 -3.94 -18.71
C ASN A 102 -17.10 -2.88 -18.19
N SER A 103 -16.49 -2.08 -19.07
CA SER A 103 -15.43 -1.14 -18.72
C SER A 103 -15.86 -0.08 -17.70
N LEU A 104 -17.13 0.36 -17.72
CA LEU A 104 -17.62 1.37 -16.77
C LEU A 104 -17.56 0.87 -15.32
N ARG A 105 -18.02 -0.36 -15.06
CA ARG A 105 -18.00 -0.94 -13.71
C ARG A 105 -16.57 -1.12 -13.21
N LEU A 106 -15.69 -1.61 -14.10
CA LEU A 106 -14.29 -1.79 -13.79
C LEU A 106 -13.58 -0.44 -13.55
N LEU A 107 -13.92 0.59 -14.32
CA LEU A 107 -13.39 1.94 -14.16
C LEU A 107 -13.82 2.56 -12.83
N ILE A 108 -15.10 2.44 -12.46
CA ILE A 108 -15.62 2.90 -11.17
C ILE A 108 -14.90 2.20 -10.02
N TYR A 109 -14.80 0.86 -10.08
CA TYR A 109 -14.08 0.07 -9.08
C TYR A 109 -12.62 0.53 -8.93
N SER A 110 -11.93 0.71 -10.07
CA SER A 110 -10.53 1.14 -10.10
C SER A 110 -10.37 2.55 -9.53
N ALA A 111 -11.26 3.47 -9.88
CA ALA A 111 -11.26 4.84 -9.37
C ALA A 111 -11.48 4.88 -7.85
N VAL A 112 -12.46 4.13 -7.33
CA VAL A 112 -12.74 4.05 -5.89
C VAL A 112 -11.52 3.52 -5.13
N LEU A 113 -10.86 2.48 -5.63
CA LEU A 113 -9.65 1.95 -5.01
C LEU A 113 -8.49 2.94 -5.04
N MET A 114 -8.25 3.61 -6.17
CA MET A 114 -7.17 4.58 -6.31
C MET A 114 -7.37 5.80 -5.41
N ILE A 115 -8.61 6.30 -5.30
CA ILE A 115 -8.96 7.41 -4.40
C ILE A 115 -8.77 6.97 -2.95
N SER A 116 -9.26 5.78 -2.58
CA SER A 116 -9.13 5.25 -1.21
C SER A 116 -7.67 5.04 -0.82
N PHE A 117 -6.86 4.46 -1.72
CA PHE A 117 -5.43 4.29 -1.53
C PHE A 117 -4.71 5.64 -1.37
N SER A 118 -5.02 6.61 -2.22
CA SER A 118 -4.40 7.94 -2.17
C SER A 118 -4.75 8.66 -0.87
N ALA A 119 -6.02 8.63 -0.45
CA ALA A 119 -6.47 9.23 0.80
C ALA A 119 -5.81 8.58 2.02
N TRP A 120 -5.75 7.26 2.06
CA TRP A 120 -5.10 6.51 3.14
C TRP A 120 -3.58 6.76 3.18
N SER A 121 -2.92 6.75 2.02
CA SER A 121 -1.49 7.07 1.90
C SER A 121 -1.19 8.49 2.37
N LEU A 122 -1.98 9.47 1.92
CA LEU A 122 -1.84 10.86 2.35
C LEU A 122 -2.00 11.01 3.87
N HIS A 123 -2.99 10.33 4.46
CA HIS A 123 -3.18 10.32 5.90
C HIS A 123 -1.94 9.81 6.65
N ILE A 124 -1.34 8.70 6.21
CA ILE A 124 -0.09 8.18 6.80
C ILE A 124 1.02 9.22 6.76
N TRP A 125 1.26 9.84 5.60
CA TRP A 125 2.40 10.75 5.43
C TRP A 125 2.20 12.09 6.16
N ILE A 126 0.97 12.60 6.24
CA ILE A 126 0.69 13.81 7.03
C ILE A 126 0.88 13.53 8.52
N THR A 127 0.49 12.35 9.00
CA THR A 127 0.53 11.99 10.42
C THR A 127 1.76 11.17 10.82
N ALA A 128 2.75 10.99 9.93
CA ALA A 128 3.85 10.04 10.09
C ALA A 128 4.61 10.13 11.43
N SER A 129 4.76 11.32 12.02
CA SER A 129 5.42 11.47 13.32
C SER A 129 4.61 10.87 14.49
N THR A 130 3.28 10.96 14.43
CA THR A 130 2.36 10.53 15.51
C THR A 130 1.50 9.34 15.10
N PHE A 131 1.78 8.72 13.96
CA PHE A 131 0.95 7.67 13.38
C PHE A 131 1.02 6.38 14.21
N GLY A 132 -0.15 5.76 14.39
CA GLY A 132 -0.27 4.37 14.81
C GLY A 132 -0.19 4.10 16.31
N SER A 133 -0.11 2.80 16.64
CA SER A 133 -0.09 2.28 18.01
C SER A 133 1.22 2.53 18.78
N GLN A 134 2.32 2.79 18.07
CA GLN A 134 3.68 2.93 18.63
C GLN A 134 4.38 4.20 18.08
N PRO A 135 3.86 5.40 18.35
CA PRO A 135 4.41 6.64 17.80
C PRO A 135 5.87 6.90 18.21
N GLU A 136 6.29 6.42 19.39
CA GLU A 136 7.68 6.46 19.86
C GLU A 136 8.67 5.76 18.92
N CYS A 137 8.22 4.79 18.13
CA CYS A 137 9.05 4.04 17.18
C CYS A 137 9.11 4.67 15.78
N ASN A 138 8.30 5.70 15.50
CA ASN A 138 8.18 6.28 14.17
C ASN A 138 9.50 6.88 13.67
N HIS A 139 10.30 7.47 14.57
CA HIS A 139 11.62 8.02 14.24
C HIS A 139 12.66 6.96 13.83
N SER A 140 12.44 5.70 14.19
CA SER A 140 13.32 4.59 13.79
C SER A 140 12.88 3.92 12.49
N THR A 141 11.68 4.26 11.98
CA THR A 141 11.15 3.69 10.74
C THR A 141 11.87 4.29 9.54
N LYS A 142 12.63 3.44 8.83
CA LYS A 142 13.36 3.80 7.61
C LYS A 142 12.61 3.30 6.38
N TYR A 143 12.56 4.16 5.38
CA TYR A 143 12.05 3.89 4.04
C TYR A 143 13.25 3.79 3.09
N VAL A 144 13.34 2.72 2.31
CA VAL A 144 14.48 2.49 1.41
C VAL A 144 14.08 2.91 -0.01
N LEU A 145 14.70 3.98 -0.51
CA LEU A 145 14.58 4.45 -1.91
C LEU A 145 15.85 4.06 -2.65
N GLY A 146 15.80 2.96 -3.41
CA GLY A 146 16.98 2.40 -4.08
C GLY A 146 18.02 1.94 -3.06
N TRP A 147 19.17 2.64 -3.01
CA TRP A 147 20.30 2.33 -2.11
C TRP A 147 20.35 3.25 -0.88
N HIS A 148 19.50 4.26 -0.81
CA HIS A 148 19.47 5.21 0.30
C HIS A 148 18.30 4.93 1.23
N SER A 149 18.61 4.78 2.52
CA SER A 149 17.60 4.73 3.57
C SER A 149 17.28 6.15 4.03
N VAL A 150 16.04 6.58 3.82
CA VAL A 150 15.51 7.85 4.34
C VAL A 150 14.57 7.57 5.50
N LEU A 151 14.48 8.49 6.47
CA LEU A 151 13.50 8.35 7.54
C LEU A 151 12.09 8.54 6.97
N ALA A 152 11.15 7.70 7.38
CA ALA A 152 9.74 7.85 6.97
C ALA A 152 9.15 9.17 7.52
N THR A 153 9.66 9.64 8.65
CA THR A 153 9.28 10.91 9.27
C THR A 153 9.99 12.14 8.70
N ALA A 154 10.98 11.96 7.80
CA ALA A 154 11.71 13.08 7.21
C ALA A 154 10.77 14.00 6.41
N ARG A 155 11.00 15.32 6.53
CA ARG A 155 10.19 16.32 5.81
C ARG A 155 10.22 16.10 4.30
N SER A 156 11.39 15.79 3.74
CA SER A 156 11.54 15.51 2.31
C SER A 156 10.69 14.33 1.85
N THR A 157 10.72 13.21 2.58
CA THR A 157 9.92 12.02 2.28
C THR A 157 8.42 12.33 2.35
N ARG A 158 7.97 13.00 3.41
CA ARG A 158 6.56 13.41 3.55
C ARG A 158 6.11 14.35 2.44
N LEU A 159 6.97 15.26 2.02
CA LEU A 159 6.71 16.22 0.96
C LEU A 159 6.58 15.53 -0.40
N VAL A 160 7.53 14.66 -0.75
CA VAL A 160 7.52 13.89 -2.00
C VAL A 160 6.23 13.09 -2.13
N TRP A 161 5.80 12.46 -1.04
CA TRP A 161 4.58 11.67 -1.04
C TRP A 161 3.32 12.52 -1.11
N ALA A 162 3.23 13.58 -0.31
CA ALA A 162 2.09 14.50 -0.34
C ALA A 162 1.92 15.15 -1.72
N THR A 163 3.01 15.61 -2.34
CA THR A 163 2.96 16.23 -3.68
C THR A 163 2.65 15.21 -4.78
N SER A 164 3.20 13.99 -4.70
CA SER A 164 2.88 12.93 -5.66
C SER A 164 1.40 12.51 -5.65
N LEU A 165 0.73 12.70 -4.52
CA LEU A 165 -0.70 12.41 -4.33
C LEU A 165 -1.60 13.65 -4.52
N GLY A 166 -1.06 14.77 -5.00
CA GLY A 166 -1.82 15.98 -5.31
C GLY A 166 -2.16 16.87 -4.11
N ALA A 167 -1.56 16.65 -2.94
CA ALA A 167 -1.73 17.53 -1.78
C ALA A 167 -0.69 18.66 -1.79
N LEU A 168 -1.15 19.91 -1.80
CA LEU A 168 -0.30 21.08 -1.60
C LEU A 168 0.09 21.18 -0.11
N PRO A 169 1.39 21.22 0.23
CA PRO A 169 1.83 21.26 1.60
C PRO A 169 1.75 22.69 2.15
N ASN A 170 0.66 23.03 2.82
CA ASN A 170 0.69 24.04 3.88
C ASN A 170 0.98 23.33 5.20
N ILE A 171 2.27 23.09 5.47
CA ILE A 171 2.74 22.53 6.74
C ILE A 171 3.79 23.49 7.29
N ALA A 172 3.32 24.37 8.18
CA ALA A 172 4.14 25.19 9.08
C ALA A 172 4.90 24.30 10.07
#